data_AF-A0A924GG71-F1
#
_entry.id   AF-A0A924GG71-F1
#
_cell.length_a   1.000
_cell.length_b   1.000
_cell.length_c   1.000
_cell.angle_alpha   90.00
_cell.angle_beta   90.00
_cell.angle_gamma   90.00
#
_symmetry.space_group_name_H-M   'P 1'
#
loop_
_entity.id
_entity.type
_entity.pdbx_description
1 polymer ?
#
loop_
_entity_poly.entity_id
_entity_poly.type
_entity_poly.pdbx_seq_one_letter_code
_entity_poly.pdbx_strand_id
1 'polypeptide(L)'
;MGVGGWDVIEWSKKLVGEAVDHDYQNNVVTGDNDWNLIVKPAPGYEHIAAGNEGGNVECEIRTAIDSNSTANAQFGELMHRTVTVWGVWTKDVSHDHKKEIHPLELLMCDFGYVSTFTKLAKVMVMSDHSPNFMIIPPRPHLPGAKANVHARFSFAFPPTPHDDCPPEWSYQSEKNLADSRSYWVTGDHGRFSLHGQVASGTGDNHGYYRAHLRLGCDTSREPSYIGLLRPGRMAEYCALGLDPGSFFSIVKGKFGEGLPLRRMRTYVRNGQRLWAGTFDQTNRGAYMRWYMSWNDFATRYRALQKSMNLVDVETHIDEGGARHWTAVWEEKVGDDGFVLGDIQTVARMQEKWGLPLVILKSYVDSGTRKFFGVFRETGVPTEVLLALSWNDLLNLHNDPNRAIAQIEPYMEGGRRLWAALVQRRPNDVTLTWWPNVSQFGNEVQRLIGYYGLRLSDFAVCRGWR
;
A
#
# COMPACT_ATOMS: atom_id res chain seq x y z
N MET A 1 -26.44 34.37 21.50
CA MET A 1 -25.96 33.76 22.77
C MET A 1 -27.07 32.97 23.43
N GLY A 2 -26.96 31.65 23.35
CA GLY A 2 -27.85 30.72 24.02
C GLY A 2 -27.76 30.84 25.54
N VAL A 3 -28.88 31.17 26.19
CA VAL A 3 -28.94 31.32 27.66
C VAL A 3 -29.07 29.94 28.35
N GLY A 4 -29.39 28.89 27.58
CA GLY A 4 -29.69 27.55 28.08
C GLY A 4 -28.46 26.66 28.32
N GLY A 5 -27.40 26.84 27.52
CA GLY A 5 -26.19 26.00 27.53
C GLY A 5 -26.40 24.64 26.86
N TRP A 6 -25.70 23.62 27.38
CA TRP A 6 -25.69 22.26 26.83
C TRP A 6 -25.93 21.19 27.89
N ASP A 7 -26.59 20.11 27.49
CA ASP A 7 -26.63 18.86 28.24
C ASP A 7 -25.64 17.86 27.63
N VAL A 8 -24.62 17.49 28.40
CA VAL A 8 -23.63 16.49 27.98
C VAL A 8 -24.27 15.11 27.96
N ILE A 9 -24.25 14.46 26.80
CA ILE A 9 -24.74 13.10 26.59
C ILE A 9 -23.58 12.11 26.73
N GLU A 10 -22.48 12.35 25.99
CA GLU A 10 -21.26 11.54 26.04
C GLU A 10 -20.02 12.45 25.98
N TRP A 11 -18.98 12.13 26.77
CA TRP A 11 -17.75 12.93 26.86
C TRP A 11 -16.89 12.88 25.59
N SER A 12 -17.07 11.86 24.76
CA SER A 12 -16.38 11.74 23.49
C SER A 12 -17.20 10.87 22.56
N LYS A 13 -17.46 11.35 21.35
CA LYS A 13 -18.23 10.68 20.32
C LYS A 13 -17.54 10.78 18.99
N LYS A 14 -17.42 9.63 18.32
CA LYS A 14 -16.98 9.54 16.94
C LYS A 14 -18.17 9.64 16.00
N LEU A 15 -18.07 10.49 14.99
CA LEU A 15 -18.97 10.49 13.83
C LEU A 15 -18.14 10.37 12.54
N VAL A 16 -18.62 9.52 11.62
CA VAL A 16 -18.12 9.42 10.25
C VAL A 16 -19.28 9.82 9.34
N GLY A 17 -19.03 10.72 8.40
CA GLY A 17 -20.06 11.25 7.52
C GLY A 17 -19.52 12.12 6.40
N GLU A 18 -20.41 12.54 5.51
CA GLU A 18 -20.12 13.52 4.46
C GLU A 18 -20.22 14.93 5.06
N ALA A 19 -19.20 15.77 4.91
CA ALA A 19 -19.33 17.18 5.21
C ALA A 19 -20.15 17.86 4.11
N VAL A 20 -21.33 18.37 4.46
CA VAL A 20 -22.32 18.88 3.49
C VAL A 20 -22.44 20.39 3.50
N ASP A 21 -22.04 21.04 4.59
CA ASP A 21 -22.04 22.49 4.71
C ASP A 21 -21.05 22.94 5.79
N HIS A 22 -20.72 24.22 5.81
CA HIS A 22 -20.01 24.87 6.91
C HIS A 22 -20.40 26.34 7.02
N ASP A 23 -20.41 26.88 8.23
CA ASP A 23 -20.68 28.30 8.45
C ASP A 23 -19.83 28.87 9.62
N TYR A 24 -19.77 30.19 9.68
CA TYR A 24 -19.28 30.94 10.83
C TYR A 24 -20.39 31.82 11.37
N GLN A 25 -20.86 31.52 12.58
CA GLN A 25 -21.99 32.21 13.18
C GLN A 25 -21.59 33.58 13.78
N ASN A 26 -21.41 34.59 12.94
CA ASN A 26 -21.02 35.96 13.34
C ASN A 26 -22.18 36.94 13.49
N ASN A 27 -23.40 36.47 13.75
CA ASN A 27 -24.52 37.40 13.83
C ASN A 27 -24.50 38.14 15.17
N VAL A 28 -24.40 39.47 15.15
CA VAL A 28 -24.28 40.33 16.34
C VAL A 28 -25.39 40.11 17.38
N VAL A 29 -26.56 39.65 16.94
CA VAL A 29 -27.73 39.43 17.81
C VAL A 29 -27.86 37.97 18.26
N THR A 30 -27.49 37.00 17.42
CA THR A 30 -27.79 35.58 17.67
C THR A 30 -26.58 34.65 17.66
N GLY A 31 -25.51 35.00 16.96
CA GLY A 31 -24.30 34.18 16.83
C GLY A 31 -23.49 34.07 18.12
N ASP A 32 -22.79 32.95 18.27
CA ASP A 32 -21.85 32.62 19.34
C ASP A 32 -20.38 32.73 18.93
N ASN A 33 -20.12 33.00 17.64
CA ASN A 33 -18.81 33.04 16.99
C ASN A 33 -18.14 31.67 16.84
N ASP A 34 -18.94 30.62 16.67
CA ASP A 34 -18.41 29.28 16.48
C ASP A 34 -18.21 28.97 14.99
N TRP A 35 -17.18 28.19 14.71
CA TRP A 35 -17.06 27.49 13.45
C TRP A 35 -17.96 26.27 13.49
N ASN A 36 -18.80 26.11 12.48
CA ASN A 36 -19.70 24.98 12.38
C ASN A 36 -19.39 24.16 11.12
N LEU A 37 -19.22 22.85 11.28
CA LEU A 37 -19.17 21.89 10.19
C LEU A 37 -20.42 21.01 10.25
N ILE A 38 -21.24 21.02 9.19
CA ILE A 38 -22.44 20.19 9.11
C ILE A 38 -22.06 18.85 8.47
N VAL A 39 -22.26 17.77 9.21
CA VAL A 39 -21.90 16.42 8.79
C VAL A 39 -23.15 15.56 8.66
N LYS A 40 -23.38 15.04 7.45
CA LYS A 40 -24.39 14.02 7.18
C LYS A 40 -23.83 12.64 7.54
N PRO A 41 -24.37 11.91 8.52
CA PRO A 41 -23.81 10.63 8.93
C PRO A 41 -23.73 9.60 7.80
N ALA A 42 -22.63 8.86 7.76
CA ALA A 42 -22.47 7.71 6.87
C ALA A 42 -23.29 6.51 7.36
N PRO A 43 -23.52 5.48 6.50
CA PRO A 43 -24.15 4.25 6.92
C PRO A 43 -23.51 3.63 8.17
N GLY A 44 -24.31 3.33 9.19
CA GLY A 44 -23.90 2.87 10.52
C GLY A 44 -23.79 3.98 11.58
N TYR A 45 -23.79 5.26 11.20
CA TYR A 45 -23.71 6.41 12.11
C TYR A 45 -25.01 7.23 12.17
N GLU A 46 -26.07 6.83 11.47
CA GLU A 46 -27.34 7.56 11.33
C GLU A 46 -28.03 7.79 12.69
N HIS A 47 -27.85 6.87 13.62
CA HIS A 47 -28.39 6.97 14.98
C HIS A 47 -27.89 8.19 15.75
N ILE A 48 -26.75 8.78 15.36
CA ILE A 48 -26.21 9.99 15.99
C ILE A 48 -27.07 11.20 15.64
N ALA A 49 -27.57 11.31 14.41
CA ALA A 49 -28.44 12.41 14.00
C ALA A 49 -29.92 12.23 14.40
N ALA A 50 -30.25 11.18 15.15
CA ALA A 50 -31.64 10.90 15.53
C ALA A 50 -32.21 12.04 16.40
N GLY A 51 -33.19 12.75 15.85
CA GLY A 51 -33.85 13.90 16.48
C GLY A 51 -33.39 15.27 15.97
N ASN A 52 -32.38 15.33 15.10
CA ASN A 52 -31.97 16.56 14.45
C ASN A 52 -32.80 16.81 13.19
N GLU A 53 -33.17 18.06 12.95
CA GLU A 53 -33.83 18.45 11.71
C GLU A 53 -32.88 18.20 10.51
N GLY A 54 -33.42 17.64 9.42
CA GLY A 54 -32.63 17.28 8.24
C GLY A 54 -31.68 16.08 8.40
N GLY A 55 -31.58 15.48 9.60
CA GLY A 55 -30.75 14.29 9.83
C GLY A 55 -29.24 14.53 9.75
N ASN A 56 -28.80 15.78 9.90
CA ASN A 56 -27.40 16.16 9.96
C ASN A 56 -26.95 16.42 11.41
N VAL A 57 -25.64 16.41 11.63
CA VAL A 57 -25.03 16.72 12.91
C VAL A 57 -24.15 17.95 12.76
N GLU A 58 -24.37 18.94 13.61
CA GLU A 58 -23.50 20.10 13.71
C GLU A 58 -22.27 19.75 14.55
N CYS A 59 -21.11 20.17 14.07
CA CYS A 59 -19.82 19.93 14.70
C CYS A 59 -19.16 21.29 14.92
N GLU A 60 -19.31 21.82 16.12
CA GLU A 60 -19.00 23.20 16.44
C GLU A 60 -17.70 23.31 17.24
N ILE A 61 -16.97 24.40 17.00
CA ILE A 61 -15.77 24.73 17.75
C ILE A 61 -15.52 26.23 17.74
N ARG A 62 -15.18 26.77 18.91
CA ARG A 62 -14.63 28.12 19.01
C ARG A 62 -13.11 28.08 19.03
N THR A 63 -12.47 28.63 18.01
CA THR A 63 -10.99 28.64 17.90
C THR A 63 -10.41 30.05 18.07
N ALA A 64 -9.09 30.16 18.23
CA ALA A 64 -8.40 31.46 18.44
C ALA A 64 -8.26 32.28 17.15
N ILE A 65 -8.67 31.69 16.03
CA ILE A 65 -8.49 32.22 14.69
C ILE A 65 -9.85 32.33 14.00
N ASP A 66 -10.88 32.74 14.74
CA ASP A 66 -12.29 32.68 14.38
C ASP A 66 -12.76 33.85 13.50
N SER A 67 -12.90 33.58 12.20
CA SER A 67 -13.61 34.42 11.24
C SER A 67 -14.24 33.58 10.13
N ASN A 68 -15.15 34.16 9.34
CA ASN A 68 -15.76 33.46 8.20
C ASN A 68 -14.71 33.05 7.15
N SER A 69 -13.76 33.93 6.85
CA SER A 69 -12.71 33.65 5.86
C SER A 69 -11.81 32.50 6.31
N THR A 70 -11.50 32.42 7.61
CA THR A 70 -10.71 31.35 8.18
C THR A 70 -11.47 30.03 8.29
N ALA A 71 -12.78 30.06 8.60
CA ALA A 71 -13.63 28.86 8.61
C ALA A 71 -13.69 28.25 7.21
N ASN A 72 -14.00 29.06 6.19
CA ASN A 72 -13.99 28.63 4.79
C ASN A 72 -12.61 28.10 4.35
N ALA A 73 -11.52 28.74 4.78
CA ALA A 73 -10.17 28.26 4.49
C ALA A 73 -9.83 26.91 5.17
N GLN A 74 -10.54 26.52 6.25
CA GLN A 74 -10.34 25.22 6.89
C GLN A 74 -11.34 24.16 6.41
N PHE A 75 -12.60 24.51 6.19
CA PHE A 75 -13.66 23.54 5.94
C PHE A 75 -14.10 23.47 4.48
N GLY A 76 -13.86 24.50 3.67
CA GLY A 76 -14.31 24.52 2.27
C GLY A 76 -13.77 23.36 1.43
N GLU A 77 -12.53 22.92 1.66
CA GLU A 77 -11.96 21.76 0.95
C GLU A 77 -12.55 20.41 1.38
N LEU A 78 -13.29 20.36 2.49
CA LEU A 78 -13.90 19.15 3.04
C LEU A 78 -15.29 18.90 2.45
N MET A 79 -15.90 19.88 1.77
CA MET A 79 -17.26 19.76 1.24
C MET A 79 -17.37 18.57 0.28
N HIS A 80 -18.43 17.78 0.48
CA HIS A 80 -18.71 16.52 -0.20
C HIS A 80 -17.66 15.43 0.02
N ARG A 81 -16.85 15.54 1.07
CA ARG A 81 -15.87 14.52 1.47
C ARG A 81 -16.32 13.80 2.72
N THR A 82 -15.94 12.54 2.80
CA THR A 82 -16.08 11.77 4.04
C THR A 82 -15.07 12.27 5.06
N VAL A 83 -15.58 12.77 6.18
CA VAL A 83 -14.81 13.20 7.34
C VAL A 83 -15.02 12.23 8.51
N THR A 84 -14.02 12.16 9.38
CA THR A 84 -14.16 11.57 10.72
C THR A 84 -13.97 12.67 11.74
N VAL A 85 -14.98 12.88 12.57
CA VAL A 85 -14.97 13.87 13.64
C VAL A 85 -15.01 13.18 15.01
N TRP A 86 -14.39 13.81 15.99
CA TRP A 86 -14.48 13.46 17.40
C TRP A 86 -14.66 14.72 18.22
N GLY A 87 -15.49 14.61 19.26
CA GLY A 87 -15.66 15.66 20.24
C GLY A 87 -16.71 15.27 21.27
N VAL A 88 -17.12 16.23 22.10
CA VAL A 88 -18.12 16.00 23.14
C VAL A 88 -19.51 15.97 22.52
N TRP A 89 -20.30 14.95 22.84
CA TRP A 89 -21.66 14.81 22.33
C TRP A 89 -22.65 15.42 23.29
N THR A 90 -23.37 16.43 22.81
CA THR A 90 -24.19 17.30 23.63
C THR A 90 -25.56 17.49 23.02
N LYS A 91 -26.47 18.06 23.80
CA LYS A 91 -27.73 18.59 23.34
C LYS A 91 -27.75 20.09 23.61
N ASP A 92 -27.89 20.91 22.56
CA ASP A 92 -28.05 22.36 22.70
C ASP A 92 -29.45 22.66 23.22
N VAL A 93 -29.54 23.06 24.49
CA VAL A 93 -30.84 23.41 25.12
C VAL A 93 -31.20 24.87 24.91
N SER A 94 -30.41 25.62 24.14
CA SER A 94 -30.56 27.06 23.98
C SER A 94 -31.46 27.47 22.82
N HIS A 95 -31.51 26.70 21.72
CA HIS A 95 -32.19 27.11 20.50
C HIS A 95 -33.25 26.11 20.04
N ASP A 96 -32.93 24.82 19.94
CA ASP A 96 -33.82 23.85 19.28
C ASP A 96 -33.73 22.43 19.85
N HIS A 97 -32.98 22.21 20.93
CA HIS A 97 -32.80 20.88 21.53
C HIS A 97 -32.11 19.89 20.57
N LYS A 98 -31.41 20.37 19.53
CA LYS A 98 -30.61 19.54 18.62
C LYS A 98 -29.45 18.89 19.36
N LYS A 99 -28.98 17.77 18.83
CA LYS A 99 -27.77 17.11 19.32
C LYS A 99 -26.60 17.45 18.40
N GLU A 100 -25.44 17.68 18.98
CA GLU A 100 -24.28 18.17 18.25
C GLU A 100 -22.98 17.69 18.89
N ILE A 101 -21.89 17.82 18.12
CA ILE A 101 -20.54 17.62 18.63
C ILE A 101 -19.98 19.00 18.97
N HIS A 102 -19.95 19.35 20.25
CA HIS A 102 -19.41 20.61 20.75
C HIS A 102 -18.72 20.40 22.11
N PRO A 103 -17.40 20.64 22.24
CA PRO A 103 -16.52 21.08 21.16
C PRO A 103 -16.09 19.96 20.20
N LEU A 104 -15.83 20.33 18.95
CA LEU A 104 -15.13 19.51 17.95
C LEU A 104 -13.62 19.48 18.25
N GLU A 105 -13.13 18.34 18.70
CA GLU A 105 -11.77 18.15 19.20
C GLU A 105 -10.79 17.68 18.12
N LEU A 106 -11.22 16.74 17.27
CA LEU A 106 -10.42 16.15 16.20
C LEU A 106 -11.26 16.01 14.92
N LEU A 107 -10.69 16.44 13.80
CA LEU A 107 -11.27 16.30 12.47
C LEU A 107 -10.23 15.68 11.53
N MET A 108 -10.62 14.63 10.83
CA MET A 108 -9.79 13.90 9.86
C MET A 108 -10.52 13.80 8.52
N CYS A 109 -9.77 13.94 7.43
CA CYS A 109 -10.26 13.72 6.08
C CYS A 109 -9.20 12.97 5.27
N ASP A 110 -9.60 11.88 4.63
CA ASP A 110 -8.78 11.19 3.62
C ASP A 110 -9.24 11.67 2.24
N PHE A 111 -8.40 12.44 1.56
CA PHE A 111 -8.72 12.96 0.22
C PHE A 111 -8.56 11.89 -0.87
N GLY A 112 -8.06 10.71 -0.52
CA GLY A 112 -7.79 9.64 -1.48
C GLY A 112 -6.53 9.88 -2.30
N TYR A 113 -6.41 9.08 -3.37
CA TYR A 113 -5.21 8.99 -4.18
C TYR A 113 -5.00 10.23 -5.05
N VAL A 114 -3.78 10.76 -5.05
CA VAL A 114 -3.31 11.80 -5.99
C VAL A 114 -2.32 11.26 -7.03
N SER A 115 -1.82 10.04 -6.80
CA SER A 115 -1.15 9.21 -7.80
C SER A 115 -1.30 7.73 -7.42
N THR A 116 -0.81 6.83 -8.27
CA THR A 116 -0.85 5.37 -8.09
C THR A 116 -0.46 4.90 -6.68
N PHE A 117 0.54 5.55 -6.06
CA PHE A 117 1.10 5.16 -4.76
C PHE A 117 1.19 6.33 -3.77
N THR A 118 0.37 7.36 -3.95
CA THR A 118 0.33 8.51 -3.04
C THR A 118 -1.10 8.94 -2.81
N LYS A 119 -1.45 9.23 -1.55
CA LYS A 119 -2.70 9.85 -1.15
C LYS A 119 -2.47 11.09 -0.29
N LEU A 120 -3.49 11.92 -0.20
CA LEU A 120 -3.51 13.09 0.68
C LEU A 120 -4.47 12.87 1.83
N ALA A 121 -4.09 13.38 3.00
CA ALA A 121 -4.93 13.38 4.19
C ALA A 121 -4.84 14.74 4.88
N LYS A 122 -5.86 15.09 5.64
CA LYS A 122 -5.85 16.25 6.53
C LYS A 122 -6.26 15.83 7.93
N VAL A 123 -5.60 16.43 8.90
CA VAL A 123 -5.94 16.33 10.31
C VAL A 123 -5.99 17.73 10.93
N MET A 124 -6.97 17.94 11.79
CA MET A 124 -7.11 19.13 12.63
C MET A 124 -7.36 18.71 14.07
N VAL A 125 -6.68 19.35 15.01
CA VAL A 125 -6.88 19.16 16.45
C VAL A 125 -7.03 20.53 17.08
N MET A 126 -8.11 20.77 17.80
CA MET A 126 -8.52 22.11 18.19
C MET A 126 -8.88 22.13 19.67
N SER A 127 -8.33 23.10 20.40
CA SER A 127 -8.85 23.50 21.70
C SER A 127 -10.07 24.37 21.50
N ASP A 128 -11.00 24.28 22.45
CA ASP A 128 -12.18 25.11 22.48
C ASP A 128 -11.96 26.34 23.36
N HIS A 129 -12.32 27.52 22.84
CA HIS A 129 -12.21 28.80 23.54
C HIS A 129 -13.56 29.38 23.94
N SER A 130 -14.59 28.55 23.97
CA SER A 130 -15.91 29.00 24.37
C SER A 130 -15.85 29.61 25.77
N PRO A 131 -16.43 30.81 25.98
CA PRO A 131 -16.45 31.45 27.28
C PRO A 131 -17.23 30.59 28.27
N ASN A 132 -17.02 30.82 29.56
CA ASN A 132 -17.90 30.22 30.55
C ASN A 132 -19.24 30.94 30.44
N PHE A 133 -20.22 30.31 29.80
CA PHE A 133 -21.55 30.88 29.70
C PHE A 133 -22.17 30.96 31.10
N MET A 134 -22.73 32.12 31.42
CA MET A 134 -23.52 32.29 32.64
C MET A 134 -24.91 31.72 32.38
N ILE A 135 -25.08 30.43 32.64
CA ILE A 135 -26.36 29.74 32.48
C ILE A 135 -27.17 29.94 33.77
N ILE A 136 -28.44 30.35 33.64
CA ILE A 136 -29.38 30.46 34.77
C ILE A 136 -30.54 29.48 34.52
N PRO A 137 -30.71 28.44 35.37
CA PRO A 137 -29.88 28.07 36.53
C PRO A 137 -28.50 27.52 36.12
N PRO A 138 -27.48 27.56 37.02
CA PRO A 138 -26.14 27.05 36.72
C PRO A 138 -26.17 25.60 36.25
N ARG A 139 -25.54 25.32 35.10
CA ARG A 139 -25.32 23.97 34.58
C ARG A 139 -23.84 23.58 34.69
N PRO A 140 -23.52 22.26 34.71
CA PRO A 140 -22.13 21.80 34.64
C PRO A 140 -21.41 22.37 33.43
N HIS A 141 -20.12 22.66 33.57
CA HIS A 141 -19.29 23.10 32.46
C HIS A 141 -19.19 22.01 31.39
N LEU A 142 -19.21 22.45 30.13
CA LEU A 142 -18.89 21.59 29.01
C LEU A 142 -17.50 20.98 29.21
N PRO A 143 -17.38 19.66 29.14
CA PRO A 143 -16.09 18.99 29.03
C PRO A 143 -15.27 19.57 27.89
N GLY A 144 -13.97 19.75 28.07
CA GLY A 144 -13.11 20.23 27.00
C GLY A 144 -13.19 21.74 26.71
N ALA A 145 -14.21 22.44 27.21
CA ALA A 145 -14.30 23.89 27.09
C ALA A 145 -13.14 24.57 27.83
N LYS A 146 -12.44 25.49 27.15
CA LYS A 146 -11.18 26.10 27.63
C LYS A 146 -10.17 25.07 28.10
N ALA A 147 -10.07 23.94 27.41
CA ALA A 147 -9.09 22.92 27.72
C ALA A 147 -8.25 22.55 26.51
N ASN A 148 -7.06 22.04 26.80
CA ASN A 148 -6.18 21.46 25.81
C ASN A 148 -6.70 20.06 25.45
N VAL A 149 -6.71 19.77 24.14
CA VAL A 149 -7.14 18.48 23.60
C VAL A 149 -5.91 17.62 23.34
N HIS A 150 -5.99 16.36 23.77
CA HIS A 150 -5.01 15.33 23.42
C HIS A 150 -5.65 14.35 22.44
N ALA A 151 -5.39 14.55 21.15
CA ALA A 151 -5.94 13.70 20.10
C ALA A 151 -4.92 12.66 19.63
N ARG A 152 -5.43 11.48 19.29
CA ARG A 152 -4.70 10.43 18.56
C ARG A 152 -5.44 10.11 17.28
N PHE A 153 -4.70 9.90 16.20
CA PHE A 153 -5.27 9.58 14.90
C PHE A 153 -4.40 8.60 14.13
N SER A 154 -4.98 7.98 13.11
CA SER A 154 -4.27 7.07 12.21
C SER A 154 -4.79 7.18 10.78
N PHE A 155 -3.88 7.21 9.82
CA PHE A 155 -4.17 7.09 8.38
C PHE A 155 -3.48 5.86 7.83
N ALA A 156 -4.23 4.97 7.18
CA ALA A 156 -3.63 3.86 6.42
C ALA A 156 -2.78 4.43 5.27
N PHE A 157 -1.68 3.79 4.90
CA PHE A 157 -0.95 4.13 3.67
C PHE A 157 -1.67 3.53 2.44
N PRO A 158 -1.39 4.06 1.24
CA PRO A 158 -1.63 3.32 -0.01
C PRO A 158 -1.05 1.89 0.05
N PRO A 159 -1.65 0.90 -0.63
CA PRO A 159 -1.04 -0.41 -0.82
C PRO A 159 0.37 -0.27 -1.42
N THR A 160 1.34 -1.01 -0.87
CA THR A 160 2.71 -0.96 -1.41
C THR A 160 2.79 -1.68 -2.76
N PRO A 161 3.42 -1.09 -3.79
CA PRO A 161 3.57 -1.74 -5.10
C PRO A 161 4.45 -3.00 -5.05
N HIS A 162 5.36 -3.05 -4.09
CA HIS A 162 6.29 -4.13 -3.84
C HIS A 162 6.73 -4.04 -2.37
N ASP A 163 7.13 -5.16 -1.77
CA ASP A 163 7.41 -5.24 -0.33
C ASP A 163 8.61 -4.42 0.13
N ASP A 164 9.40 -3.96 -0.84
CA ASP A 164 10.62 -3.19 -0.62
C ASP A 164 10.49 -1.71 -0.96
N CYS A 165 9.26 -1.24 -1.14
CA CYS A 165 8.93 0.17 -1.17
C CYS A 165 8.49 0.59 0.23
N PRO A 166 9.38 1.13 1.08
CA PRO A 166 9.00 1.53 2.42
C PRO A 166 7.97 2.67 2.38
N PRO A 167 7.11 2.78 3.40
CA PRO A 167 6.17 3.90 3.50
C PRO A 167 6.94 5.22 3.65
N GLU A 168 6.49 6.26 2.95
CA GLU A 168 7.02 7.62 3.06
C GLU A 168 5.89 8.61 3.34
N TRP A 169 6.13 9.57 4.22
CA TRP A 169 5.16 10.64 4.46
C TRP A 169 5.85 11.98 4.62
N SER A 170 5.11 13.05 4.33
CA SER A 170 5.59 14.42 4.42
C SER A 170 4.44 15.40 4.66
N TYR A 171 4.76 16.58 5.20
CA TYR A 171 3.83 17.69 5.27
C TYR A 171 3.73 18.37 3.90
N GLN A 172 2.52 18.54 3.39
CA GLN A 172 2.26 19.49 2.29
C GLN A 172 2.09 20.91 2.83
N SER A 173 1.38 21.03 3.95
CA SER A 173 1.24 22.27 4.69
C SER A 173 1.02 21.96 6.16
N GLU A 174 1.44 22.86 7.04
CA GLU A 174 1.24 22.74 8.48
C GLU A 174 0.94 24.11 9.09
N LYS A 175 -0.01 24.15 10.02
CA LYS A 175 -0.21 25.24 10.97
C LYS A 175 -0.18 24.64 12.38
N ASN A 176 0.83 24.99 13.15
CA ASN A 176 1.08 24.39 14.46
C ASN A 176 1.12 25.45 15.56
N LEU A 177 0.04 25.53 16.34
CA LEU A 177 -0.09 26.25 17.60
C LEU A 177 -0.32 25.26 18.75
N ALA A 178 0.31 24.07 18.65
CA ALA A 178 0.18 22.99 19.59
C ALA A 178 1.47 22.79 20.41
N ASP A 179 1.32 22.49 21.69
CA ASP A 179 2.39 22.24 22.67
C ASP A 179 3.28 21.09 22.22
N SER A 180 2.67 20.02 21.72
CA SER A 180 3.41 18.87 21.20
C SER A 180 2.67 18.15 20.10
N ARG A 181 3.46 17.55 19.20
CA ARG A 181 2.99 16.60 18.19
C ARG A 181 4.05 15.56 17.93
N SER A 182 3.62 14.32 17.75
CA SER A 182 4.49 13.21 17.39
C SER A 182 3.82 12.34 16.33
N TYR A 183 4.65 11.79 15.45
CA TYR A 183 4.24 10.96 14.32
C TYR A 183 5.10 9.71 14.28
N TRP A 184 4.49 8.56 14.00
CA TRP A 184 5.22 7.32 13.79
C TRP A 184 4.47 6.42 12.83
N VAL A 185 5.21 5.58 12.11
CA VAL A 185 4.65 4.60 11.20
C VAL A 185 4.65 3.24 11.88
N THR A 186 3.53 2.53 11.82
CA THR A 186 3.47 1.11 12.18
C THR A 186 3.04 0.28 10.98
N GLY A 187 3.20 -1.03 11.11
CA GLY A 187 2.74 -1.99 10.13
C GLY A 187 3.90 -2.79 9.56
N ASP A 188 3.54 -3.83 8.83
CA ASP A 188 4.42 -4.79 8.21
C ASP A 188 3.78 -5.27 6.92
N HIS A 189 4.51 -6.09 6.15
CA HIS A 189 3.97 -6.79 4.97
C HIS A 189 3.08 -5.88 4.11
N GLY A 190 3.62 -4.77 3.59
CA GLY A 190 2.91 -3.90 2.65
C GLY A 190 1.65 -3.19 3.17
N ARG A 191 1.34 -3.29 4.47
CA ARG A 191 0.25 -2.57 5.14
C ARG A 191 0.83 -1.69 6.23
N PHE A 192 0.84 -0.40 5.97
CA PHE A 192 1.37 0.59 6.90
C PHE A 192 0.28 1.56 7.33
N SER A 193 0.43 2.14 8.52
CA SER A 193 -0.39 3.24 8.99
C SER A 193 0.49 4.33 9.60
N LEU A 194 0.20 5.58 9.26
CA LEU A 194 0.77 6.75 9.93
C LEU A 194 -0.09 7.05 11.14
N HIS A 195 0.50 7.03 12.32
CA HIS A 195 -0.13 7.46 13.55
C HIS A 195 0.37 8.82 13.94
N GLY A 196 -0.52 9.62 14.54
CA GLY A 196 -0.17 10.89 15.13
C GLY A 196 -0.78 11.04 16.52
N GLN A 197 -0.06 11.73 17.38
CA GLN A 197 -0.55 12.23 18.65
C GLN A 197 -0.27 13.72 18.73
N VAL A 198 -1.28 14.51 19.09
CA VAL A 198 -1.20 15.96 19.17
C VAL A 198 -1.80 16.41 20.50
N ALA A 199 -1.06 17.24 21.23
CA ALA A 199 -1.58 18.01 22.35
C ALA A 199 -1.80 19.43 21.86
N SER A 200 -3.05 19.82 21.61
CA SER A 200 -3.38 21.09 20.95
C SER A 200 -2.89 22.31 21.71
N GLY A 201 -2.71 22.20 23.02
CA GLY A 201 -2.60 23.34 23.92
C GLY A 201 -1.46 24.31 23.75
N THR A 202 -1.66 25.48 24.36
CA THR A 202 -0.68 26.43 24.91
C THR A 202 -1.28 26.90 26.26
N GLY A 203 -0.48 27.50 27.15
CA GLY A 203 -0.90 27.82 28.54
C GLY A 203 -2.10 28.77 28.71
N ASP A 204 -2.65 29.30 27.61
CA ASP A 204 -3.83 30.16 27.52
C ASP A 204 -5.08 29.42 26.97
N ASN A 205 -4.98 28.10 26.78
CA ASN A 205 -5.97 27.23 26.16
C ASN A 205 -6.24 27.52 24.69
N HIS A 206 -5.39 28.30 23.99
CA HIS A 206 -5.62 28.74 22.61
C HIS A 206 -5.20 27.76 21.49
N GLY A 207 -5.18 26.47 21.83
CA GLY A 207 -4.51 25.43 21.06
C GLY A 207 -5.08 25.13 19.68
N TYR A 208 -4.23 25.03 18.67
CA TYR A 208 -4.66 24.66 17.31
C TYR A 208 -3.59 23.91 16.53
N TYR A 209 -3.96 22.80 15.92
CA TYR A 209 -3.12 22.04 15.01
C TYR A 209 -3.84 21.74 13.71
N ARG A 210 -3.15 21.89 12.59
CA ARG A 210 -3.58 21.42 11.28
C ARG A 210 -2.41 20.95 10.45
N ALA A 211 -2.55 19.80 9.83
CA ALA A 211 -1.63 19.34 8.80
C ALA A 211 -2.35 18.76 7.59
N HIS A 212 -1.84 19.10 6.42
CA HIS A 212 -2.05 18.35 5.18
C HIS A 212 -0.87 17.40 5.01
N LEU A 213 -1.16 16.12 4.95
CA LEU A 213 -0.18 15.04 4.93
C LEU A 213 -0.21 14.37 3.55
N ARG A 214 0.96 14.20 2.96
CA ARG A 214 1.18 13.32 1.80
C ARG A 214 1.66 11.98 2.32
N LEU A 215 0.92 10.90 2.03
CA LEU A 215 1.28 9.53 2.40
C LEU A 215 1.52 8.73 1.12
N GLY A 216 2.65 8.04 1.02
CA GLY A 216 2.98 7.23 -0.14
C GLY A 216 4.00 6.14 0.15
N CYS A 217 4.59 5.61 -0.91
CA CYS A 217 5.69 4.65 -0.82
C CYS A 217 6.92 5.22 -1.54
N ASP A 218 8.11 5.03 -0.96
CA ASP A 218 9.36 5.42 -1.61
C ASP A 218 9.62 4.50 -2.80
N THR A 219 9.30 5.01 -3.98
CA THR A 219 9.57 4.37 -5.27
C THR A 219 10.76 5.01 -5.98
N SER A 220 11.46 5.94 -5.33
CA SER A 220 12.56 6.70 -5.93
C SER A 220 13.86 5.90 -5.97
N ARG A 221 14.02 4.95 -5.06
CA ARG A 221 15.21 4.10 -4.98
C ARG A 221 15.36 3.24 -6.24
N GLU A 222 16.55 3.32 -6.83
CA GLU A 222 16.94 2.50 -7.96
C GLU A 222 16.93 1.01 -7.55
N PRO A 223 16.24 0.14 -8.31
CA PRO A 223 16.24 -1.28 -8.05
C PRO A 223 17.55 -1.90 -8.56
N SER A 224 18.05 -2.85 -7.78
CA SER A 224 19.14 -3.73 -8.15
C SER A 224 18.59 -5.01 -8.78
N TYR A 225 19.46 -5.66 -9.54
CA TYR A 225 19.17 -6.88 -10.27
C TYR A 225 20.12 -7.99 -9.83
N ILE A 226 19.60 -9.20 -9.73
CA ILE A 226 20.41 -10.41 -9.57
C ILE A 226 20.09 -11.34 -10.71
N GLY A 227 21.11 -11.91 -11.31
CA GLY A 227 20.98 -12.92 -12.36
C GLY A 227 21.56 -14.26 -11.94
N LEU A 228 20.91 -15.33 -12.37
CA LEU A 228 21.47 -16.68 -12.42
C LEU A 228 21.83 -16.99 -13.86
N LEU A 229 23.13 -17.03 -14.16
CA LEU A 229 23.62 -17.39 -15.48
C LEU A 229 24.09 -18.83 -15.54
N ARG A 230 23.93 -19.48 -16.70
CA ARG A 230 24.39 -20.87 -16.96
C ARG A 230 24.98 -20.95 -18.36
N PRO A 231 25.75 -22.00 -18.72
CA PRO A 231 26.11 -22.24 -20.11
C PRO A 231 24.85 -22.34 -21.01
N GLY A 232 24.84 -21.62 -22.13
CA GLY A 232 23.74 -21.55 -23.09
C GLY A 232 24.19 -21.95 -24.50
N ARG A 233 23.24 -22.40 -25.32
CA ARG A 233 23.50 -22.81 -26.73
C ARG A 233 22.52 -22.19 -27.73
N MET A 234 21.55 -21.40 -27.29
CA MET A 234 20.50 -20.82 -28.13
C MET A 234 20.55 -19.30 -28.12
N ALA A 235 19.90 -18.66 -29.10
CA ALA A 235 19.80 -17.22 -29.19
C ALA A 235 18.94 -16.69 -28.04
N GLU A 236 19.50 -15.80 -27.22
CA GLU A 236 18.80 -15.16 -26.11
C GLU A 236 18.70 -13.65 -26.28
N TYR A 237 17.60 -13.10 -25.80
CA TYR A 237 17.37 -11.66 -25.78
C TYR A 237 16.83 -11.23 -24.41
N CYS A 238 17.14 -10.01 -23.99
CA CYS A 238 16.62 -9.43 -22.75
C CYS A 238 16.02 -8.05 -23.05
N ALA A 239 14.86 -7.77 -22.49
CA ALA A 239 14.24 -6.45 -22.49
C ALA A 239 14.06 -6.01 -21.04
N LEU A 240 14.66 -4.90 -20.64
CA LEU A 240 14.79 -4.53 -19.22
C LEU A 240 14.35 -3.09 -18.97
N GLY A 241 13.61 -2.87 -17.88
CA GLY A 241 13.25 -1.54 -17.39
C GLY A 241 12.35 -0.74 -18.33
N LEU A 242 11.46 -1.41 -19.05
CA LEU A 242 10.56 -0.79 -20.03
C LEU A 242 9.20 -0.50 -19.42
N ASP A 243 8.54 0.56 -19.87
CA ASP A 243 7.12 0.77 -19.58
C ASP A 243 6.28 -0.38 -20.18
N PRO A 244 5.03 -0.60 -19.70
CA PRO A 244 4.21 -1.72 -20.14
C PRO A 244 3.99 -1.74 -21.66
N GLY A 245 3.73 -0.57 -22.29
CA GLY A 245 3.46 -0.48 -23.72
C GLY A 245 4.67 -0.91 -24.56
N SER A 246 5.84 -0.36 -24.25
CA SER A 246 7.10 -0.74 -24.90
C SER A 246 7.45 -2.21 -24.67
N PHE A 247 7.31 -2.70 -23.44
CA PHE A 247 7.61 -4.09 -23.09
C PHE A 247 6.73 -5.07 -23.89
N PHE A 248 5.41 -4.88 -23.90
CA PHE A 248 4.50 -5.79 -24.61
C PHE A 248 4.60 -5.68 -26.13
N SER A 249 5.03 -4.52 -26.67
CA SER A 249 5.39 -4.39 -28.08
C SER A 249 6.59 -5.29 -28.42
N ILE A 250 7.64 -5.27 -27.60
CA ILE A 250 8.80 -6.16 -27.77
C ILE A 250 8.40 -7.63 -27.63
N VAL A 251 7.57 -7.97 -26.64
CA VAL A 251 7.07 -9.35 -26.47
C VAL A 251 6.39 -9.83 -27.75
N LYS A 252 5.50 -9.01 -28.34
CA LYS A 252 4.81 -9.36 -29.58
C LYS A 252 5.79 -9.52 -30.75
N GLY A 253 6.76 -8.61 -30.88
CA GLY A 253 7.78 -8.68 -31.92
C GLY A 253 8.64 -9.94 -31.82
N LYS A 254 9.21 -10.20 -30.63
CA LYS A 254 10.08 -11.36 -30.37
C LYS A 254 9.34 -12.69 -30.50
N PHE A 255 8.06 -12.73 -30.12
CA PHE A 255 7.22 -13.89 -30.39
C PHE A 255 7.13 -14.22 -31.89
N GLY A 256 6.98 -13.21 -32.75
CA GLY A 256 6.98 -13.37 -34.21
C GLY A 256 8.34 -13.81 -34.79
N GLU A 257 9.43 -13.59 -34.06
CA GLU A 257 10.79 -14.05 -34.40
C GLU A 257 11.10 -15.47 -33.87
N GLY A 258 10.16 -16.14 -33.19
CA GLY A 258 10.40 -17.45 -32.58
C GLY A 258 11.17 -17.39 -31.25
N LEU A 259 11.20 -16.22 -30.60
CA LEU A 259 11.82 -15.95 -29.30
C LEU A 259 10.74 -15.59 -28.27
N PRO A 260 9.93 -16.53 -27.77
CA PRO A 260 8.92 -16.21 -26.78
C PRO A 260 9.53 -15.81 -25.43
N LEU A 261 8.77 -15.02 -24.67
CA LEU A 261 9.10 -14.62 -23.30
C LEU A 261 9.26 -15.87 -22.41
N ARG A 262 10.23 -15.84 -21.49
CA ARG A 262 10.59 -16.94 -20.58
C ARG A 262 10.46 -16.57 -19.13
N ARG A 263 11.12 -15.48 -18.73
CA ARG A 263 11.06 -14.93 -17.39
C ARG A 263 10.60 -13.50 -17.47
N MET A 264 9.87 -13.04 -16.47
CA MET A 264 9.46 -11.65 -16.35
C MET A 264 9.43 -11.18 -14.91
N ARG A 265 9.75 -9.91 -14.69
CA ARG A 265 9.65 -9.23 -13.40
C ARG A 265 9.04 -7.86 -13.59
N THR A 266 8.25 -7.40 -12.63
CA THR A 266 7.74 -6.04 -12.61
C THR A 266 8.11 -5.33 -11.32
N TYR A 267 8.34 -4.02 -11.42
CA TYR A 267 8.66 -3.16 -10.30
C TYR A 267 8.20 -1.73 -10.60
N VAL A 268 8.21 -0.85 -9.60
CA VAL A 268 7.79 0.55 -9.77
C VAL A 268 8.95 1.49 -9.46
N ARG A 269 9.33 2.37 -10.37
CA ARG A 269 10.36 3.41 -10.13
C ARG A 269 9.77 4.78 -10.42
N ASN A 270 9.94 5.74 -9.51
CA ASN A 270 9.43 7.10 -9.62
C ASN A 270 7.93 7.12 -9.99
N GLY A 271 7.13 6.30 -9.31
CA GLY A 271 5.69 6.15 -9.59
C GLY A 271 5.34 5.34 -10.85
N GLN A 272 6.28 5.04 -11.75
CA GLN A 272 6.02 4.32 -13.00
C GLN A 272 6.29 2.82 -12.86
N ARG A 273 5.34 1.98 -13.29
CA ARG A 273 5.55 0.53 -13.41
C ARG A 273 6.45 0.21 -14.60
N LEU A 274 7.48 -0.58 -14.35
CA LEU A 274 8.43 -1.06 -15.34
C LEU A 274 8.44 -2.59 -15.39
N TRP A 275 8.84 -3.13 -16.53
CA TRP A 275 8.90 -4.54 -16.83
C TRP A 275 10.28 -4.93 -17.34
N ALA A 276 10.70 -6.12 -16.95
CA ALA A 276 11.90 -6.78 -17.41
C ALA A 276 11.56 -8.21 -17.81
N GLY A 277 12.24 -8.76 -18.81
CA GLY A 277 12.06 -10.14 -19.22
C GLY A 277 13.15 -10.69 -20.11
N THR A 278 13.24 -12.01 -20.13
CA THR A 278 14.15 -12.78 -20.97
C THR A 278 13.38 -13.57 -22.02
N PHE A 279 14.00 -13.75 -23.18
CA PHE A 279 13.43 -14.41 -24.35
C PHE A 279 14.44 -15.44 -24.83
N ASP A 280 13.96 -16.63 -25.15
CA ASP A 280 14.81 -17.74 -25.58
C ASP A 280 14.11 -18.48 -26.72
N GLN A 281 14.91 -18.95 -27.67
CA GLN A 281 14.43 -19.70 -28.82
C GLN A 281 13.78 -21.00 -28.35
N THR A 282 12.68 -21.37 -29.02
CA THR A 282 12.05 -22.67 -28.81
C THR A 282 11.28 -23.10 -30.02
N ASN A 283 11.21 -24.42 -30.21
CA ASN A 283 10.37 -25.02 -31.24
C ASN A 283 8.98 -25.39 -30.71
N ARG A 284 8.69 -25.05 -29.44
CA ARG A 284 7.41 -25.32 -28.77
C ARG A 284 6.47 -24.13 -28.91
N GLY A 285 5.17 -24.41 -28.98
CA GLY A 285 4.15 -23.36 -28.92
C GLY A 285 4.25 -22.57 -27.61
N ALA A 286 4.10 -21.26 -27.65
CA ALA A 286 4.11 -20.40 -26.47
C ALA A 286 2.89 -19.49 -26.42
N TYR A 287 2.49 -19.10 -25.22
CA TYR A 287 1.32 -18.25 -24.99
C TYR A 287 1.59 -17.33 -23.81
N MET A 288 1.11 -16.10 -23.88
CA MET A 288 1.19 -15.15 -22.77
C MET A 288 -0.16 -14.46 -22.61
N ARG A 289 -0.52 -14.19 -21.36
CA ARG A 289 -1.61 -13.28 -21.02
C ARG A 289 -1.20 -12.39 -19.86
N TRP A 290 -1.51 -11.12 -19.98
CA TRP A 290 -1.17 -10.09 -19.01
C TRP A 290 -2.43 -9.46 -18.43
N TYR A 291 -2.26 -8.81 -17.28
CA TYR A 291 -3.29 -8.00 -16.62
C TYR A 291 -4.62 -8.75 -16.39
N MET A 292 -4.51 -9.95 -15.83
CA MET A 292 -5.67 -10.78 -15.48
C MET A 292 -6.08 -10.56 -14.03
N SER A 293 -7.39 -10.54 -13.76
CA SER A 293 -7.89 -10.81 -12.42
C SER A 293 -7.52 -12.24 -11.97
N TRP A 294 -7.64 -12.53 -10.67
CA TRP A 294 -7.46 -13.91 -10.20
C TRP A 294 -8.40 -14.91 -10.90
N ASN A 295 -9.67 -14.54 -11.07
CA ASN A 295 -10.66 -15.40 -11.72
C ASN A 295 -10.30 -15.66 -13.19
N ASP A 296 -9.82 -14.64 -13.90
CA ASP A 296 -9.34 -14.78 -15.28
C ASP A 296 -8.11 -15.67 -15.38
N PHE A 297 -7.16 -15.52 -14.45
CA PHE A 297 -5.98 -16.37 -14.37
C PHE A 297 -6.37 -17.83 -14.12
N ALA A 298 -7.18 -18.10 -13.11
CA ALA A 298 -7.61 -19.45 -12.75
C ALA A 298 -8.39 -20.13 -13.90
N THR A 299 -9.28 -19.39 -14.56
CA THR A 299 -10.01 -19.85 -15.74
C THR A 299 -9.06 -20.16 -16.89
N ARG A 300 -8.09 -19.27 -17.16
CA ARG A 300 -7.10 -19.45 -18.22
C ARG A 300 -6.20 -20.65 -17.96
N TYR A 301 -5.71 -20.82 -16.72
CA TYR A 301 -4.91 -21.97 -16.33
C TYR A 301 -5.67 -23.27 -16.59
N ARG A 302 -6.93 -23.37 -16.15
CA ARG A 302 -7.74 -24.58 -16.36
C ARG A 302 -7.96 -24.92 -17.82
N ALA A 303 -8.09 -23.91 -18.67
CA ALA A 303 -8.23 -24.08 -20.12
C ALA A 303 -6.94 -24.56 -20.78
N LEU A 304 -5.77 -24.15 -20.28
CA LEU A 304 -4.48 -24.42 -20.88
C LEU A 304 -3.75 -25.64 -20.31
N GLN A 305 -3.98 -26.03 -19.04
CA GLN A 305 -3.23 -27.08 -18.34
C GLN A 305 -3.21 -28.47 -19.03
N LYS A 306 -4.12 -28.70 -19.98
CA LYS A 306 -4.14 -29.94 -20.79
C LYS A 306 -3.11 -29.93 -21.92
N SER A 307 -2.76 -28.78 -22.46
CA SER A 307 -1.89 -28.63 -23.65
C SER A 307 -0.69 -27.73 -23.43
N MET A 308 -0.66 -26.97 -22.35
CA MET A 308 0.44 -26.06 -22.02
C MET A 308 0.80 -26.12 -20.53
N ASN A 309 2.07 -25.89 -20.27
CA ASN A 309 2.68 -25.78 -18.96
C ASN A 309 2.94 -24.31 -18.60
N LEU A 310 2.73 -23.95 -17.34
CA LEU A 310 3.02 -22.60 -16.82
C LEU A 310 4.54 -22.40 -16.66
N VAL A 311 5.13 -21.45 -17.37
CA VAL A 311 6.58 -21.21 -17.41
C VAL A 311 7.02 -20.13 -16.43
N ASP A 312 6.26 -19.04 -16.33
CA ASP A 312 6.49 -18.00 -15.34
C ASP A 312 5.17 -17.29 -15.01
N VAL A 313 5.13 -16.68 -13.84
CA VAL A 313 3.99 -15.90 -13.35
C VAL A 313 4.50 -14.73 -12.55
N GLU A 314 3.83 -13.61 -12.69
CA GLU A 314 4.14 -12.38 -11.97
C GLU A 314 2.83 -11.73 -11.52
N THR A 315 2.82 -11.15 -10.33
CA THR A 315 1.67 -10.41 -9.82
C THR A 315 2.06 -9.03 -9.34
N HIS A 316 1.16 -8.07 -9.50
CA HIS A 316 1.34 -6.72 -9.02
C HIS A 316 0.01 -6.06 -8.64
N ILE A 317 0.10 -4.98 -7.88
CA ILE A 317 -1.04 -4.12 -7.55
C ILE A 317 -1.02 -2.87 -8.46
N ASP A 318 -2.19 -2.42 -8.90
CA ASP A 318 -2.39 -1.20 -9.69
C ASP A 318 -2.98 -0.03 -8.87
N GLU A 319 -3.39 1.02 -9.59
CA GLU A 319 -4.14 2.15 -9.05
C GLU A 319 -5.46 1.69 -8.42
N GLY A 320 -5.66 1.99 -7.14
CA GLY A 320 -6.87 1.59 -6.41
C GLY A 320 -6.76 0.25 -5.69
N GLY A 321 -5.64 -0.46 -5.81
CA GLY A 321 -5.33 -1.62 -4.98
C GLY A 321 -5.72 -2.97 -5.56
N ALA A 322 -6.13 -3.06 -6.83
CA ALA A 322 -6.48 -4.33 -7.45
C ALA A 322 -5.22 -5.12 -7.83
N ARG A 323 -5.25 -6.43 -7.56
CA ARG A 323 -4.14 -7.32 -7.88
C ARG A 323 -4.34 -7.96 -9.26
N HIS A 324 -3.32 -7.84 -10.09
CA HIS A 324 -3.26 -8.38 -11.43
C HIS A 324 -2.23 -9.50 -11.55
N TRP A 325 -2.48 -10.40 -12.48
CA TRP A 325 -1.65 -11.57 -12.78
C TRP A 325 -1.23 -11.54 -14.24
N THR A 326 0.04 -11.80 -14.48
CA THR A 326 0.61 -12.00 -15.81
C THR A 326 1.27 -13.37 -15.81
N ALA A 327 1.05 -14.14 -16.86
CA ALA A 327 1.56 -15.50 -16.94
C ALA A 327 1.99 -15.84 -18.36
N VAL A 328 2.99 -16.73 -18.42
CA VAL A 328 3.59 -17.25 -19.63
C VAL A 328 3.45 -18.76 -19.60
N TRP A 329 3.01 -19.33 -20.71
CA TRP A 329 2.86 -20.76 -20.92
C TRP A 329 3.64 -21.21 -22.14
N GLU A 330 4.04 -22.47 -22.13
CA GLU A 330 4.64 -23.15 -23.27
C GLU A 330 4.00 -24.52 -23.43
N GLU A 331 4.06 -25.08 -24.63
CA GLU A 331 3.58 -26.41 -24.96
C GLU A 331 4.06 -27.44 -23.93
N LYS A 332 3.13 -28.31 -23.55
CA LYS A 332 3.26 -29.21 -22.41
C LYS A 332 4.38 -30.23 -22.63
N VAL A 333 5.22 -30.39 -21.61
CA VAL A 333 6.28 -31.42 -21.55
C VAL A 333 6.19 -32.33 -20.33
N GLY A 334 5.29 -32.02 -19.40
CA GLY A 334 4.98 -32.86 -18.24
C GLY A 334 3.71 -32.36 -17.56
N ASP A 335 3.15 -33.14 -16.65
CA ASP A 335 2.04 -32.65 -15.84
C ASP A 335 2.51 -31.59 -14.85
N ASP A 336 1.73 -30.53 -14.70
CA ASP A 336 1.97 -29.48 -13.72
C ASP A 336 0.72 -29.09 -12.92
N GLY A 337 0.97 -28.59 -11.72
CA GLY A 337 -0.01 -28.07 -10.80
C GLY A 337 0.53 -26.83 -10.11
N PHE A 338 -0.34 -25.94 -9.65
CA PHE A 338 0.07 -24.82 -8.82
C PHE A 338 -0.70 -24.80 -7.49
N VAL A 339 -0.08 -24.20 -6.49
CA VAL A 339 -0.72 -23.87 -5.21
C VAL A 339 -0.46 -22.41 -4.86
N LEU A 340 -1.45 -21.80 -4.23
CA LEU A 340 -1.35 -20.50 -3.62
C LEU A 340 -1.62 -20.62 -2.12
N GLY A 341 -0.74 -20.10 -1.27
CA GLY A 341 -0.93 -20.18 0.18
C GLY A 341 0.22 -19.56 0.97
N ASP A 342 0.30 -19.90 2.25
CA ASP A 342 1.53 -19.71 3.02
C ASP A 342 2.59 -20.73 2.59
N ILE A 343 3.80 -20.60 3.13
CA ILE A 343 4.90 -21.47 2.72
C ILE A 343 4.73 -22.92 3.19
N GLN A 344 4.07 -23.12 4.34
CA GLN A 344 3.72 -24.46 4.81
C GLN A 344 2.75 -25.15 3.86
N THR A 345 1.84 -24.41 3.25
CA THR A 345 0.90 -24.92 2.24
C THR A 345 1.64 -25.36 0.98
N VAL A 346 2.62 -24.58 0.51
CA VAL A 346 3.47 -24.97 -0.62
C VAL A 346 4.25 -26.24 -0.29
N ALA A 347 4.92 -26.30 0.86
CA ALA A 347 5.69 -27.46 1.29
C ALA A 347 4.84 -28.74 1.39
N ARG A 348 3.66 -28.67 2.01
CA ARG A 348 2.72 -29.81 2.08
C ARG A 348 2.28 -30.30 0.70
N MET A 349 2.11 -29.40 -0.27
CA MET A 349 1.75 -29.82 -1.64
C MET A 349 2.92 -30.46 -2.36
N GLN A 350 4.16 -30.05 -2.09
CA GLN A 350 5.35 -30.72 -2.59
C GLN A 350 5.37 -32.19 -2.17
N GLU A 351 5.17 -32.44 -0.87
CA GLU A 351 5.13 -33.79 -0.30
C GLU A 351 3.97 -34.61 -0.88
N LYS A 352 2.78 -34.00 -0.95
CA LYS A 352 1.56 -34.66 -1.44
C LYS A 352 1.66 -35.05 -2.91
N TRP A 353 2.19 -34.16 -3.75
CA TRP A 353 2.25 -34.40 -5.20
C TRP A 353 3.50 -35.17 -5.61
N GLY A 354 4.55 -35.17 -4.79
CA GLY A 354 5.82 -35.82 -5.14
C GLY A 354 6.51 -35.18 -6.35
N LEU A 355 6.08 -33.99 -6.75
CA LEU A 355 6.59 -33.27 -7.92
C LEU A 355 7.60 -32.20 -7.48
N PRO A 356 8.71 -32.02 -8.22
CA PRO A 356 9.62 -30.90 -8.02
C PRO A 356 8.93 -29.55 -8.15
N LEU A 357 9.20 -28.64 -7.21
CA LEU A 357 8.81 -27.23 -7.34
C LEU A 357 9.73 -26.57 -8.38
N VAL A 358 9.14 -25.91 -9.39
CA VAL A 358 9.87 -25.31 -10.52
C VAL A 358 9.72 -23.79 -10.62
N ILE A 359 8.70 -23.24 -9.97
CA ILE A 359 8.48 -21.80 -9.84
C ILE A 359 8.00 -21.54 -8.41
N LEU A 360 8.66 -20.62 -7.72
CA LEU A 360 8.26 -20.06 -6.46
C LEU A 360 8.25 -18.53 -6.61
N LYS A 361 7.10 -17.94 -6.35
CA LYS A 361 6.90 -16.50 -6.31
C LYS A 361 6.30 -16.11 -4.98
N SER A 362 6.60 -14.91 -4.51
CA SER A 362 6.08 -14.39 -3.26
C SER A 362 5.47 -13.02 -3.46
N TYR A 363 4.48 -12.70 -2.65
CA TYR A 363 3.88 -11.37 -2.61
C TYR A 363 3.15 -11.18 -1.29
N VAL A 364 2.90 -9.93 -0.92
CA VAL A 364 1.97 -9.64 0.17
C VAL A 364 0.57 -9.54 -0.37
N ASP A 365 -0.36 -10.26 0.26
CA ASP A 365 -1.77 -9.96 0.16
C ASP A 365 -2.35 -9.71 1.53
N SER A 366 -3.05 -8.59 1.66
CA SER A 366 -3.77 -8.24 2.87
C SER A 366 -2.94 -8.32 4.16
N GLY A 367 -1.68 -7.87 4.13
CA GLY A 367 -0.78 -7.91 5.29
C GLY A 367 -0.20 -9.30 5.58
N THR A 368 -0.40 -10.26 4.70
CA THR A 368 0.12 -11.62 4.85
C THR A 368 0.95 -12.00 3.65
N ARG A 369 2.15 -12.54 3.91
CA ARG A 369 2.99 -13.18 2.90
C ARG A 369 2.27 -14.37 2.27
N LYS A 370 2.14 -14.37 0.95
CA LYS A 370 1.66 -15.50 0.16
C LYS A 370 2.77 -15.97 -0.78
N PHE A 371 2.74 -17.26 -1.08
CA PHE A 371 3.60 -17.93 -2.02
C PHE A 371 2.76 -18.60 -3.11
N PHE A 372 3.20 -18.44 -4.34
CA PHE A 372 2.69 -19.13 -5.52
C PHE A 372 3.73 -20.15 -5.96
N GLY A 373 3.42 -21.43 -5.78
CA GLY A 373 4.30 -22.55 -6.12
C GLY A 373 3.77 -23.31 -7.32
N VAL A 374 4.60 -23.56 -8.33
CA VAL A 374 4.30 -24.45 -9.47
C VAL A 374 5.17 -25.68 -9.40
N PHE A 375 4.54 -26.84 -9.50
CA PHE A 375 5.20 -28.14 -9.45
C PHE A 375 5.08 -28.82 -10.79
N ARG A 376 6.15 -29.51 -11.22
CA ARG A 376 6.19 -30.19 -12.51
C ARG A 376 7.05 -31.44 -12.46
N GLU A 377 6.63 -32.46 -13.21
CA GLU A 377 7.46 -33.62 -13.50
C GLU A 377 8.68 -33.22 -14.35
N THR A 378 9.86 -33.10 -13.72
CA THR A 378 11.11 -32.71 -14.41
C THR A 378 12.21 -33.77 -14.32
N GLY A 379 12.00 -34.84 -13.55
CA GLY A 379 13.02 -35.84 -13.26
C GLY A 379 14.19 -35.34 -12.38
N VAL A 380 14.20 -34.07 -11.97
CA VAL A 380 15.25 -33.47 -11.13
C VAL A 380 14.63 -33.01 -9.80
N PRO A 381 14.95 -33.68 -8.67
CA PRO A 381 14.50 -33.24 -7.36
C PRO A 381 14.92 -31.80 -7.08
N THR A 382 13.99 -31.01 -6.53
CA THR A 382 14.24 -29.61 -6.17
C THR A 382 13.97 -29.39 -4.69
N GLU A 383 14.94 -28.84 -4.00
CA GLU A 383 14.89 -28.42 -2.60
C GLU A 383 14.48 -26.94 -2.53
N VAL A 384 13.60 -26.62 -1.58
CA VAL A 384 13.14 -25.25 -1.33
C VAL A 384 13.85 -24.75 -0.08
N LEU A 385 14.67 -23.72 -0.24
CA LEU A 385 15.33 -23.03 0.86
C LEU A 385 14.72 -21.65 1.03
N LEU A 386 14.54 -21.23 2.28
CA LEU A 386 13.81 -20.03 2.66
C LEU A 386 14.58 -19.26 3.71
N ALA A 387 14.19 -18.00 3.90
CA ALA A 387 14.77 -17.11 4.90
C ALA A 387 16.30 -17.00 4.80
N LEU A 388 16.84 -17.21 3.58
CA LEU A 388 18.27 -17.15 3.33
C LEU A 388 18.71 -15.69 3.39
N SER A 389 19.81 -15.43 4.09
CA SER A 389 20.56 -14.19 3.94
C SER A 389 21.33 -14.19 2.61
N TRP A 390 21.92 -13.06 2.25
CA TRP A 390 22.81 -13.00 1.09
C TRP A 390 24.02 -13.93 1.25
N ASN A 391 24.59 -14.03 2.46
CA ASN A 391 25.71 -14.93 2.72
C ASN A 391 25.30 -16.39 2.56
N ASP A 392 24.07 -16.75 2.94
CA ASP A 392 23.57 -18.11 2.74
C ASP A 392 23.40 -18.43 1.24
N LEU A 393 22.93 -17.47 0.44
CA LEU A 393 22.90 -17.61 -1.02
C LEU A 393 24.30 -17.75 -1.63
N LEU A 394 25.29 -16.98 -1.16
CA LEU A 394 26.68 -17.11 -1.62
C LEU A 394 27.27 -18.47 -1.24
N ASN A 395 27.03 -18.95 -0.02
CA ASN A 395 27.47 -20.27 0.42
C ASN A 395 26.83 -21.38 -0.42
N LEU A 396 25.53 -21.26 -0.70
CA LEU A 396 24.81 -22.17 -1.58
C LEU A 396 25.33 -22.14 -3.02
N HIS A 397 25.66 -20.96 -3.53
CA HIS A 397 26.29 -20.79 -4.85
C HIS A 397 27.70 -21.37 -4.90
N ASN A 398 28.42 -21.46 -3.78
CA ASN A 398 29.76 -22.06 -3.74
C ASN A 398 29.74 -23.59 -3.54
N ASP A 399 28.59 -24.21 -3.30
CA ASP A 399 28.47 -25.66 -3.19
C ASP A 399 28.62 -26.31 -4.58
N PRO A 400 29.61 -27.17 -4.82
CA PRO A 400 29.83 -27.79 -6.14
C PRO A 400 28.74 -28.81 -6.52
N ASN A 401 27.94 -29.29 -5.55
CA ASN A 401 26.93 -30.34 -5.73
C ASN A 401 25.49 -29.80 -5.76
N ARG A 402 25.31 -28.48 -5.64
CA ARG A 402 24.00 -27.83 -5.63
C ARG A 402 23.98 -26.70 -6.65
N ALA A 403 22.96 -26.69 -7.50
CA ALA A 403 22.76 -25.64 -8.48
C ALA A 403 21.47 -24.85 -8.17
N ILE A 404 21.60 -23.54 -8.00
CA ILE A 404 20.45 -22.65 -7.79
C ILE A 404 19.66 -22.55 -9.11
N ALA A 405 18.39 -22.94 -9.10
CA ALA A 405 17.49 -22.94 -10.25
C ALA A 405 16.60 -21.70 -10.32
N GLN A 406 16.26 -21.13 -9.18
CA GLN A 406 15.47 -19.91 -9.09
C GLN A 406 15.80 -19.18 -7.80
N ILE A 407 15.68 -17.86 -7.82
CA ILE A 407 15.73 -17.00 -6.63
C ILE A 407 14.49 -16.11 -6.56
N GLU A 408 14.01 -15.88 -5.35
CA GLU A 408 12.86 -15.02 -5.08
C GLU A 408 13.17 -14.15 -3.84
N PRO A 409 13.39 -12.83 -4.01
CA PRO A 409 13.57 -11.91 -2.91
C PRO A 409 12.24 -11.61 -2.24
N TYR A 410 12.27 -11.44 -0.91
CA TYR A 410 11.13 -10.90 -0.17
C TYR A 410 11.60 -10.16 1.08
N MET A 411 10.70 -9.36 1.66
CA MET A 411 10.94 -8.66 2.92
C MET A 411 10.19 -9.35 4.06
N GLU A 412 10.87 -9.54 5.19
CA GLU A 412 10.31 -10.11 6.42
C GLU A 412 10.97 -9.42 7.60
N GLY A 413 10.20 -8.91 8.58
CA GLY A 413 10.76 -8.23 9.76
C GLY A 413 11.71 -7.08 9.44
N GLY A 414 11.45 -6.34 8.35
CA GLY A 414 12.31 -5.24 7.89
C GLY A 414 13.64 -5.66 7.24
N ARG A 415 13.86 -6.97 7.03
CA ARG A 415 15.08 -7.51 6.44
C ARG A 415 14.80 -8.14 5.08
N ARG A 416 15.77 -8.01 4.16
CA ARG A 416 15.76 -8.74 2.90
C ARG A 416 16.12 -10.20 3.16
N LEU A 417 15.26 -11.09 2.71
CA LEU A 417 15.49 -12.53 2.70
C LEU A 417 15.33 -13.08 1.28
N TRP A 418 15.83 -14.30 1.10
CA TRP A 418 15.79 -15.00 -0.17
C TRP A 418 15.14 -16.36 0.00
N ALA A 419 14.27 -16.69 -0.95
CA ALA A 419 13.89 -18.05 -1.24
C ALA A 419 14.69 -18.54 -2.45
N ALA A 420 15.14 -19.79 -2.42
CA ALA A 420 15.89 -20.40 -3.49
C ALA A 420 15.33 -21.80 -3.80
N LEU A 421 15.18 -22.08 -5.09
CA LEU A 421 14.98 -23.44 -5.59
C LEU A 421 16.32 -24.03 -5.96
N VAL A 422 16.65 -25.20 -5.42
CA VAL A 422 17.98 -25.80 -5.53
C VAL A 422 17.89 -27.22 -6.06
N GLN A 423 18.70 -27.53 -7.06
CA GLN A 423 18.80 -28.87 -7.63
C GLN A 423 20.08 -29.55 -7.16
N ARG A 424 20.00 -30.83 -6.79
CA ARG A 424 21.19 -31.64 -6.46
C ARG A 424 21.86 -32.12 -7.74
N ARG A 425 22.77 -31.32 -8.26
CA ARG A 425 23.53 -31.57 -9.48
C ARG A 425 24.81 -30.72 -9.49
N PRO A 426 25.81 -31.05 -10.33
CA PRO A 426 26.99 -30.21 -10.48
C PRO A 426 26.61 -28.75 -10.74
N ASN A 427 27.24 -27.86 -9.98
CA ASN A 427 26.95 -26.45 -10.05
C ASN A 427 27.60 -25.82 -11.28
N ASP A 428 26.75 -25.39 -12.21
CA ASP A 428 27.09 -24.70 -13.45
C ASP A 428 26.51 -23.27 -13.48
N VAL A 429 26.14 -22.74 -12.31
CA VAL A 429 25.40 -21.48 -12.18
C VAL A 429 26.34 -20.38 -11.72
N THR A 430 26.38 -19.28 -12.45
CA THR A 430 27.01 -18.04 -12.00
C THR A 430 25.94 -17.13 -11.38
N LEU A 431 26.15 -16.72 -10.13
CA LEU A 431 25.33 -15.72 -9.47
C LEU A 431 25.95 -14.34 -9.69
N THR A 432 25.18 -13.40 -10.26
CA THR A 432 25.65 -12.02 -10.51
C THR A 432 24.71 -11.00 -9.90
N TRP A 433 25.23 -9.83 -9.54
CA TRP A 433 24.45 -8.72 -8.98
C TRP A 433 24.87 -7.39 -9.59
N TRP A 434 23.89 -6.52 -9.83
CA TRP A 434 24.10 -5.19 -10.41
C TRP A 434 23.19 -4.14 -9.76
N PRO A 435 23.70 -2.94 -9.47
CA PRO A 435 22.94 -1.94 -8.71
C PRO A 435 21.87 -1.22 -9.53
N ASN A 436 21.86 -1.37 -10.86
CA ASN A 436 20.85 -0.76 -11.74
C ASN A 436 20.65 -1.57 -13.03
N VAL A 437 19.57 -1.22 -13.74
CA VAL A 437 19.14 -1.92 -14.97
C VAL A 437 20.15 -1.80 -16.11
N SER A 438 20.80 -0.64 -16.28
CA SER A 438 21.72 -0.41 -17.39
C SER A 438 22.98 -1.27 -17.28
N GLN A 439 23.55 -1.35 -16.07
CA GLN A 439 24.70 -2.20 -15.81
C GLN A 439 24.34 -3.68 -15.90
N PHE A 440 23.18 -4.09 -15.36
CA PHE A 440 22.70 -5.46 -15.51
C PHE A 440 22.54 -5.85 -16.97
N GLY A 441 21.88 -5.01 -17.77
CA GLY A 441 21.65 -5.26 -19.19
C GLY A 441 22.94 -5.37 -19.98
N ASN A 442 23.85 -4.40 -19.82
CA ASN A 442 25.14 -4.40 -20.52
C ASN A 442 25.97 -5.63 -20.15
N GLU A 443 26.03 -5.98 -18.87
CA GLU A 443 26.79 -7.15 -18.45
C GLU A 443 26.15 -8.44 -18.93
N VAL A 444 24.84 -8.62 -18.76
CA VAL A 444 24.16 -9.85 -19.21
C VAL A 444 24.37 -10.04 -20.71
N GLN A 445 24.25 -8.98 -21.51
CA GLN A 445 24.53 -9.05 -22.95
C GLN A 445 25.99 -9.39 -23.24
N ARG A 446 26.94 -8.82 -22.48
CA ARG A 446 28.37 -9.18 -22.59
C ARG A 446 28.61 -10.65 -22.24
N LEU A 447 28.01 -11.15 -21.16
CA LEU A 447 28.17 -12.52 -20.69
C LEU A 447 27.56 -13.52 -21.69
N ILE A 448 26.40 -13.20 -22.26
CA ILE A 448 25.78 -13.99 -23.32
C ILE A 448 26.66 -13.99 -24.57
N GLY A 449 27.02 -12.80 -25.08
CA GLY A 449 27.73 -12.67 -26.36
C GLY A 449 29.17 -13.20 -26.35
N TYR A 450 29.93 -12.98 -25.27
CA TYR A 450 31.35 -13.34 -25.23
C TYR A 450 31.63 -14.72 -24.61
N TYR A 451 30.80 -15.17 -23.67
CA TYR A 451 31.05 -16.42 -22.93
C TYR A 451 30.02 -17.51 -23.22
N GLY A 452 29.05 -17.25 -24.11
CA GLY A 452 27.98 -18.20 -24.42
C GLY A 452 27.17 -18.57 -23.17
N LEU A 453 27.03 -17.63 -22.22
CA LEU A 453 26.16 -17.83 -21.08
C LEU A 453 24.70 -17.52 -21.45
N ARG A 454 23.80 -17.93 -20.56
CA ARG A 454 22.38 -17.63 -20.61
C ARG A 454 21.83 -17.15 -19.29
N LEU A 455 20.89 -16.21 -19.33
CA LEU A 455 20.19 -15.74 -18.13
C LEU A 455 19.00 -16.65 -17.79
N SER A 456 19.26 -17.65 -16.95
CA SER A 456 18.28 -18.70 -16.60
C SER A 456 17.18 -18.25 -15.62
N ASP A 457 17.51 -17.29 -14.75
CA ASP A 457 16.55 -16.61 -13.88
C ASP A 457 17.12 -15.25 -13.46
N PHE A 458 16.24 -14.35 -13.02
CA PHE A 458 16.66 -13.09 -12.42
C PHE A 458 15.64 -12.56 -11.43
N ALA A 459 16.09 -11.70 -10.53
CA ALA A 459 15.25 -11.01 -9.55
C ALA A 459 15.51 -9.51 -9.58
N VAL A 460 14.49 -8.73 -9.20
CA VAL A 460 14.56 -7.28 -9.07
C VAL A 460 14.20 -6.90 -7.64
N CYS A 461 15.04 -6.11 -6.97
CA CYS A 461 14.80 -5.72 -5.58
C CYS A 461 15.52 -4.41 -5.21
N ARG A 462 15.04 -3.71 -4.20
CA ARG A 462 15.64 -2.48 -3.61
C ARG A 462 16.47 -2.76 -2.37
N GLY A 463 17.36 -1.81 -2.05
CA GLY A 463 17.90 -1.67 -0.70
C GLY A 463 18.84 -2.81 -0.30
N TRP A 464 19.97 -2.91 -0.98
CA TRP A 464 21.08 -3.79 -0.62
C TRP A 464 21.98 -3.25 0.50
N ARG A 465 21.90 -1.94 0.76
CA ARG A 465 22.71 -1.22 1.75
C ARG A 465 21.90 -0.90 2.98
#